data_AF-A0A9X2EEW0-F1
#
_entry.id   AF-A0A9X2EEW0-F1
#
_cell.length_a   1.000
_cell.length_b   1.000
_cell.length_c   1.000
_cell.angle_alpha   90.00
_cell.angle_beta   90.00
_cell.angle_gamma   90.00
#
_symmetry.space_group_name_H-M   'P 1'
#
loop_
_entity.id
_entity.type
_entity.pdbx_description
1 polymer ?
#
loop_
_entity_poly.entity_id
_entity_poly.type
_entity_poly.pdbx_seq_one_letter_code
_entity_poly.pdbx_strand_id
1 'polypeptide(L)'
;MTARKIILGLTPALLAVAVAGCENNNQMAMDPPIADDGDMGGDMGGDMASFDVTPCLTQEIPGTGVTVAEAVVPDTLTVDYRSPSGFPNGRALADPVIDVTLAVIFLDLATNGPATLAGLPLNPPENDVAFRSDFPYLAAAQGTPPASDTSGTTFTFEMSDDSAYARVDRMGMPAVSTALIPTESKVPYNDAAPEDDADGVFVDDITMVLTGLTEALADDLVGAGLTPCATSS
;
A
#
# COMPACT_ATOMS: atom_id res chain seq x y z
N MET A 1 54.83 33.43 52.16
CA MET A 1 55.74 32.35 52.57
C MET A 1 54.87 31.15 52.93
N THR A 2 55.04 29.93 52.38
CA THR A 2 55.97 29.43 51.33
C THR A 2 55.25 28.27 50.57
N ALA A 3 55.81 27.74 49.48
CA ALA A 3 55.04 27.07 48.42
C ALA A 3 55.21 25.54 48.28
N ARG A 4 54.09 24.86 47.97
CA ARG A 4 53.86 23.94 46.82
C ARG A 4 54.81 22.75 46.56
N LYS A 5 54.29 21.51 46.72
CA LYS A 5 54.33 20.36 45.76
C LYS A 5 53.45 19.19 46.32
N ILE A 6 52.44 18.63 45.65
CA ILE A 6 52.38 17.53 44.63
C ILE A 6 53.45 16.43 44.79
N ILE A 7 53.19 15.12 44.61
CA ILE A 7 51.98 14.34 44.18
C ILE A 7 51.66 13.27 45.27
N LEU A 8 50.87 12.17 45.18
CA LEU A 8 50.23 11.36 44.11
C LEU A 8 49.00 10.59 44.70
N GLY A 9 48.13 9.98 43.86
CA GLY A 9 47.60 8.63 44.17
C GLY A 9 46.14 8.46 44.64
N LEU A 10 45.14 8.92 43.87
CA LEU A 10 43.77 8.39 43.96
C LEU A 10 43.15 8.24 42.56
N THR A 11 42.57 7.09 42.26
CA THR A 11 41.87 6.81 40.99
C THR A 11 40.36 7.04 41.14
N PRO A 12 39.77 8.05 40.47
CA PRO A 12 38.35 8.05 40.19
C PRO A 12 38.07 7.07 39.03
N ALA A 13 37.03 6.24 39.15
CA ALA A 13 36.59 5.40 38.05
C ALA A 13 36.01 6.25 36.91
N LEU A 14 36.25 5.87 35.65
CA LEU A 14 35.51 6.43 34.52
C LEU A 14 34.06 5.94 34.62
N LEU A 15 33.15 6.82 35.02
CA LEU A 15 31.72 6.61 34.79
C LEU A 15 31.41 7.00 33.35
N ALA A 16 31.52 6.03 32.44
CA ALA A 16 31.09 6.20 31.07
C ALA A 16 29.56 6.32 31.03
N VAL A 17 29.05 7.54 30.81
CA VAL A 17 27.64 7.74 30.46
C VAL A 17 27.48 7.29 29.01
N ALA A 18 27.20 6.01 28.83
CA ALA A 18 26.74 5.49 27.55
C ALA A 18 25.42 6.17 27.18
N VAL A 19 25.28 6.57 25.92
CA VAL A 19 23.98 6.97 25.38
C VAL A 19 23.10 5.73 25.40
N ALA A 20 22.01 5.77 26.17
CA ALA A 20 21.00 4.73 26.15
C ALA A 20 20.25 4.79 24.81
N GLY A 21 20.77 4.08 23.81
CA GLY A 21 19.95 3.67 22.67
C GLY A 21 18.78 2.83 23.17
N CYS A 22 17.67 2.82 22.43
CA CYS A 22 16.52 1.98 22.75
C CYS A 22 16.85 0.52 22.44
N GLU A 23 17.60 -0.16 23.32
CA GLU A 23 17.92 -1.57 23.15
C GLU A 23 16.64 -2.40 23.08
N ASN A 24 16.42 -2.99 21.90
CA ASN A 24 15.19 -3.65 21.47
C ASN A 24 14.93 -4.96 22.24
N ASN A 25 14.45 -4.82 23.48
CA ASN A 25 14.13 -5.92 24.38
C ASN A 25 12.67 -6.38 24.26
N ASN A 26 12.17 -6.49 23.03
CA ASN A 26 10.90 -7.14 22.72
C ASN A 26 11.17 -8.50 22.04
N GLN A 27 11.88 -9.39 22.75
CA GLN A 27 11.85 -10.82 22.45
C GLN A 27 10.48 -11.38 22.85
N MET A 28 9.44 -10.98 22.12
CA MET A 28 8.34 -11.90 21.86
C MET A 28 8.97 -13.12 21.22
N ALA A 29 8.85 -14.27 21.90
CA ALA A 29 9.24 -15.52 21.28
C ALA A 29 8.33 -15.69 20.06
N MET A 30 8.91 -15.56 18.87
CA MET A 30 8.33 -16.17 17.70
C MET A 30 8.24 -17.66 18.05
N ASP A 31 7.02 -18.19 18.16
CA ASP A 31 6.87 -19.64 18.02
C ASP A 31 7.57 -20.05 16.72
N PRO A 32 8.21 -21.23 16.67
CA PRO A 32 8.73 -21.71 15.39
C PRO A 32 7.57 -21.65 14.38
N PRO A 33 7.81 -21.23 13.13
CA PRO A 33 6.75 -21.24 12.12
C PRO A 33 6.15 -22.63 12.16
N ILE A 34 4.82 -22.70 12.34
CA ILE A 34 4.11 -23.97 12.24
C ILE A 34 4.52 -24.51 10.87
N ALA A 35 5.16 -25.67 10.87
CA ALA A 35 5.39 -26.42 9.66
C ALA A 35 4.01 -26.86 9.20
N ASP A 36 3.35 -25.98 8.46
CA ASP A 36 2.13 -26.30 7.77
C ASP A 36 2.54 -27.23 6.64
N ASP A 37 2.61 -28.52 6.97
CA ASP A 37 2.39 -29.63 6.04
C ASP A 37 0.91 -29.62 5.55
N GLY A 38 0.37 -28.41 5.40
CA GLY A 38 -0.90 -28.05 4.80
C GLY A 38 -0.77 -28.26 3.32
N ASP A 39 -1.05 -29.51 2.95
CA ASP A 39 -1.22 -29.96 1.59
C ASP A 39 -2.31 -29.12 0.89
N MET A 40 -1.89 -28.00 0.31
CA MET A 40 -2.68 -27.21 -0.63
C MET A 40 -2.91 -27.95 -1.96
N GLY A 41 -2.52 -29.24 -2.05
CA GLY A 41 -3.09 -30.25 -2.93
C GLY A 41 -4.56 -30.57 -2.62
N GLY A 42 -5.38 -29.53 -2.41
CA GLY A 42 -6.75 -29.57 -2.89
C GLY A 42 -6.71 -29.91 -4.38
N ASP A 43 -7.61 -30.80 -4.81
CA ASP A 43 -7.61 -31.37 -6.16
C ASP A 43 -7.92 -30.29 -7.21
N MET A 44 -6.88 -29.60 -7.70
CA MET A 44 -6.87 -28.73 -8.87
C MET A 44 -7.02 -29.56 -10.17
N GLY A 45 -7.97 -30.49 -10.17
CA GLY A 45 -8.34 -31.36 -11.29
C GLY A 45 -9.34 -30.72 -12.26
N GLY A 46 -9.60 -29.42 -12.12
CA GLY A 46 -10.15 -28.60 -13.19
C GLY A 46 -9.03 -28.14 -14.12
N ASP A 47 -9.30 -28.01 -15.42
CA ASP A 47 -8.36 -27.39 -16.35
C ASP A 47 -8.05 -25.96 -15.87
N MET A 48 -6.80 -25.69 -15.51
CA MET A 48 -6.32 -24.31 -15.28
C MET A 48 -6.39 -23.58 -16.62
N ALA A 49 -7.48 -22.85 -16.82
CA ALA A 49 -7.72 -22.06 -18.01
C ALA A 49 -6.71 -20.90 -18.04
N SER A 50 -5.68 -21.00 -18.87
CA SER A 50 -4.68 -19.95 -18.99
C SER A 50 -5.31 -18.68 -19.57
N PHE A 51 -5.11 -17.54 -18.91
CA PHE A 51 -5.65 -16.25 -19.33
C PHE A 51 -4.58 -15.31 -19.87
N ASP A 52 -4.90 -14.63 -20.98
CA ASP A 52 -4.17 -13.44 -21.42
C ASP A 52 -4.77 -12.19 -20.75
N VAL A 53 -3.99 -11.56 -19.87
CA VAL A 53 -4.34 -10.32 -19.17
C VAL A 53 -3.90 -9.05 -19.92
N THR A 54 -3.25 -9.18 -21.08
CA THR A 54 -2.86 -8.03 -21.92
C THR A 54 -4.02 -7.06 -22.23
N PRO A 55 -5.26 -7.52 -22.50
CA PRO A 55 -6.39 -6.59 -22.71
C PRO A 55 -6.72 -5.77 -21.45
N CYS A 56 -6.59 -6.35 -20.26
CA CYS A 56 -6.81 -5.65 -18.98
C CYS A 56 -5.81 -4.51 -18.75
N LEU A 57 -4.55 -4.71 -19.15
CA LEU A 57 -3.49 -3.70 -19.00
C LEU A 57 -3.55 -2.62 -20.08
N THR A 58 -4.07 -2.93 -21.27
CA THR A 58 -4.05 -2.05 -22.45
C THR A 58 -5.37 -1.34 -22.76
N GLN A 59 -6.47 -1.65 -22.04
CA GLN A 59 -7.71 -0.88 -22.15
C GLN A 59 -7.56 0.56 -21.58
N GLU A 60 -8.26 1.52 -22.18
CA GLU A 60 -8.35 2.91 -21.68
C GLU A 60 -9.31 2.97 -20.47
N ILE A 61 -8.92 3.67 -19.40
CA ILE A 61 -9.83 3.92 -18.28
C ILE A 61 -10.85 4.99 -18.69
N PRO A 62 -12.17 4.73 -18.65
CA PRO A 62 -13.18 5.65 -19.19
C PRO A 62 -13.11 7.07 -18.60
N GLY A 63 -12.74 8.03 -19.45
CA GLY A 63 -12.71 9.45 -19.11
C GLY A 63 -11.37 9.99 -18.59
N THR A 64 -10.32 9.16 -18.49
CA THR A 64 -8.96 9.61 -18.14
C THR A 64 -8.10 9.91 -19.38
N GLY A 65 -8.30 9.18 -20.48
CA GLY A 65 -7.44 9.22 -21.66
C GLY A 65 -6.08 8.51 -21.48
N VAL A 66 -5.95 7.63 -20.47
CA VAL A 66 -4.78 6.76 -20.24
C VAL A 66 -5.19 5.30 -20.07
N THR A 67 -4.28 4.38 -20.40
CA THR A 67 -4.47 2.94 -20.18
C THR A 67 -4.31 2.54 -18.72
N VAL A 68 -4.73 1.32 -18.38
CA VAL A 68 -4.54 0.75 -17.03
C VAL A 68 -3.06 0.65 -16.66
N ALA A 69 -2.20 0.25 -17.60
CA ALA A 69 -0.76 0.24 -17.40
C ALA A 69 -0.19 1.64 -17.10
N GLU A 70 -0.54 2.65 -17.91
CA GLU A 70 -0.09 4.05 -17.71
C GLU A 70 -0.63 4.69 -16.42
N ALA A 71 -1.72 4.16 -15.85
CA ALA A 71 -2.27 4.60 -14.57
C ALA A 71 -1.59 3.95 -13.35
N VAL A 72 -0.79 2.89 -13.55
CA VAL A 72 -0.11 2.11 -12.50
C VAL A 72 1.41 2.21 -12.57
N VAL A 73 1.97 2.48 -13.75
CA VAL A 73 3.40 2.51 -14.04
C VAL A 73 3.77 3.90 -14.60
N PRO A 74 4.52 4.75 -13.87
CA PRO A 74 5.06 4.55 -12.52
C PRO A 74 4.04 4.81 -11.39
N ASP A 75 4.24 4.21 -10.21
CA ASP A 75 3.33 4.36 -9.06
C ASP A 75 3.42 5.78 -8.45
N THR A 76 2.68 6.71 -9.05
CA THR A 76 2.80 8.13 -8.75
C THR A 76 1.42 8.79 -8.71
N LEU A 77 1.15 9.51 -7.61
CA LEU A 77 -0.12 10.23 -7.45
C LEU A 77 -0.16 11.46 -8.36
N THR A 78 -0.70 11.29 -9.56
CA THR A 78 -0.89 12.37 -10.53
C THR A 78 -2.11 13.22 -10.17
N VAL A 79 -1.96 14.55 -10.20
CA VAL A 79 -3.03 15.52 -9.88
C VAL A 79 -3.17 16.57 -10.98
N ASP A 80 -4.33 16.61 -11.63
CA ASP A 80 -4.74 17.68 -12.53
C ASP A 80 -5.65 18.68 -11.81
N TYR A 81 -5.10 19.86 -11.54
CA TYR A 81 -5.80 21.00 -10.92
C TYR A 81 -6.95 21.58 -11.75
N ARG A 82 -7.16 21.11 -12.99
CA ARG A 82 -8.29 21.48 -13.87
C ARG A 82 -9.49 20.53 -13.70
N SER A 83 -9.26 19.35 -13.14
CA SER A 83 -10.26 18.29 -12.97
C SER A 83 -10.84 18.29 -11.55
N PRO A 84 -12.06 17.76 -11.33
CA PRO A 84 -12.61 17.57 -9.99
C PRO A 84 -11.69 16.68 -9.13
N SER A 85 -11.60 16.96 -7.83
CA SER A 85 -10.88 16.10 -6.88
C SER A 85 -11.67 14.84 -6.56
N GLY A 86 -10.99 13.70 -6.52
CA GLY A 86 -11.57 12.37 -6.34
C GLY A 86 -10.87 11.35 -7.23
N PHE A 87 -10.85 10.08 -6.84
CA PHE A 87 -10.04 9.04 -7.48
C PHE A 87 -10.34 8.90 -8.98
N PRO A 88 -9.33 8.85 -9.88
CA PRO A 88 -7.88 8.80 -9.61
C PRO A 88 -7.18 10.17 -9.40
N ASN A 89 -7.89 11.30 -9.57
CA ASN A 89 -7.34 12.65 -9.36
C ASN A 89 -7.26 13.00 -7.86
N GLY A 90 -6.35 12.33 -7.14
CA GLY A 90 -6.33 12.29 -5.68
C GLY A 90 -7.28 11.22 -5.14
N ARG A 91 -7.88 11.48 -3.97
CA ARG A 91 -9.02 10.72 -3.43
C ARG A 91 -9.82 11.57 -2.44
N ALA A 92 -11.14 11.47 -2.47
CA ALA A 92 -12.01 11.90 -1.39
C ALA A 92 -12.10 10.81 -0.31
N LEU A 93 -12.62 11.18 0.87
CA LEU A 93 -12.73 10.26 2.02
C LEU A 93 -13.74 9.12 1.82
N ALA A 94 -14.62 9.22 0.82
CA ALA A 94 -15.67 8.27 0.51
C ALA A 94 -15.47 7.54 -0.83
N ASP A 95 -14.31 7.69 -1.47
CA ASP A 95 -14.03 7.02 -2.74
C ASP A 95 -13.77 5.52 -2.50
N PRO A 96 -14.48 4.60 -3.20
CA PRO A 96 -14.27 3.16 -3.10
C PRO A 96 -13.03 2.73 -3.91
N VAL A 97 -11.85 3.24 -3.52
CA VAL A 97 -10.59 3.15 -4.29
C VAL A 97 -10.20 1.70 -4.61
N ILE A 98 -10.38 0.79 -3.65
CA ILE A 98 -10.05 -0.63 -3.83
C ILE A 98 -10.99 -1.26 -4.85
N ASP A 99 -12.32 -1.13 -4.68
CA ASP A 99 -13.30 -1.65 -5.63
C ASP A 99 -13.09 -1.11 -7.04
N VAL A 100 -12.77 0.18 -7.18
CA VAL A 100 -12.52 0.80 -8.48
C VAL A 100 -11.25 0.26 -9.11
N THR A 101 -10.17 0.09 -8.34
CA THR A 101 -8.93 -0.46 -8.89
C THR A 101 -9.08 -1.93 -9.26
N LEU A 102 -9.77 -2.73 -8.42
CA LEU A 102 -10.10 -4.13 -8.72
C LEU A 102 -11.00 -4.24 -9.97
N ALA A 103 -11.98 -3.36 -10.14
CA ALA A 103 -12.83 -3.34 -11.34
C ALA A 103 -12.01 -3.01 -12.61
N VAL A 104 -11.08 -2.05 -12.50
CA VAL A 104 -10.21 -1.60 -13.60
C VAL A 104 -9.22 -2.67 -14.07
N ILE A 105 -8.69 -3.51 -13.15
CA ILE A 105 -7.72 -4.56 -13.51
C ILE A 105 -8.37 -5.89 -13.94
N PHE A 106 -9.62 -6.17 -13.53
CA PHE A 106 -10.28 -7.46 -13.83
C PHE A 106 -11.41 -7.39 -14.86
N LEU A 107 -12.09 -6.25 -15.05
CA LEU A 107 -13.29 -6.17 -15.89
C LEU A 107 -13.04 -5.46 -17.22
N ASP A 108 -13.79 -5.86 -18.26
CA ASP A 108 -13.91 -5.10 -19.51
C ASP A 108 -14.63 -3.77 -19.23
N LEU A 109 -13.89 -2.67 -19.28
CA LEU A 109 -14.42 -1.33 -18.98
C LEU A 109 -15.38 -0.78 -20.05
N ALA A 110 -15.50 -1.44 -21.21
CA ALA A 110 -16.56 -1.15 -22.19
C ALA A 110 -17.91 -1.77 -21.82
N THR A 111 -17.92 -2.86 -21.03
CA THR A 111 -19.13 -3.59 -20.59
C THR A 111 -19.49 -3.30 -19.13
N ASN A 112 -18.50 -3.26 -18.24
CA ASN A 112 -18.65 -3.01 -16.81
C ASN A 112 -17.85 -1.77 -16.40
N GLY A 113 -18.54 -0.65 -16.13
CA GLY A 113 -17.86 0.60 -15.75
C GLY A 113 -17.02 0.49 -14.47
N PRO A 114 -16.03 1.39 -14.26
CA PRO A 114 -15.02 1.24 -13.21
C PRO A 114 -15.56 1.27 -11.76
N ALA A 115 -16.81 1.67 -11.53
CA ALA A 115 -17.45 1.61 -10.22
C ALA A 115 -18.29 0.33 -9.99
N THR A 116 -18.24 -0.67 -10.88
CA THR A 116 -19.15 -1.83 -10.86
C THR A 116 -19.04 -2.65 -9.57
N LEU A 117 -17.82 -2.96 -9.11
CA LEU A 117 -17.62 -3.75 -7.89
C LEU A 117 -18.10 -3.00 -6.63
N ALA A 118 -17.93 -1.68 -6.59
CA ALA A 118 -18.42 -0.84 -5.48
C ALA A 118 -19.96 -0.85 -5.35
N GLY A 119 -20.68 -1.20 -6.42
CA GLY A 119 -22.13 -1.39 -6.43
C GLY A 119 -22.59 -2.76 -5.92
N LEU A 120 -21.68 -3.69 -5.63
CA LEU A 120 -22.00 -4.99 -5.05
C LEU A 120 -22.24 -4.86 -3.52
N PRO A 121 -23.14 -5.66 -2.92
CA PRO A 121 -23.45 -5.62 -1.48
C PRO A 121 -22.38 -6.32 -0.62
N LEU A 122 -21.09 -6.08 -0.94
CA LEU A 122 -19.92 -6.62 -0.23
C LEU A 122 -19.34 -5.62 0.76
N ASN A 123 -19.44 -4.32 0.45
CA ASN A 123 -18.96 -3.24 1.31
C ASN A 123 -19.91 -2.96 2.50
N PRO A 124 -19.39 -2.44 3.62
CA PRO A 124 -20.24 -1.81 4.63
C PRO A 124 -21.00 -0.62 4.01
N PRO A 125 -22.30 -0.44 4.28
CA PRO A 125 -23.14 0.51 3.55
C PRO A 125 -22.83 1.98 3.88
N GLU A 126 -22.30 2.26 5.07
CA GLU A 126 -21.84 3.58 5.53
C GLU A 126 -20.86 3.42 6.70
N ASN A 127 -20.19 4.52 7.09
CA ASN A 127 -19.37 4.57 8.29
C ASN A 127 -20.23 4.71 9.55
N ASP A 128 -19.78 4.13 10.68
CA ASP A 128 -20.42 4.28 12.02
C ASP A 128 -20.76 5.72 12.40
N VAL A 129 -19.94 6.67 11.93
CA VAL A 129 -20.11 8.11 12.09
C VAL A 129 -19.82 8.78 10.75
N ALA A 130 -20.79 9.55 10.24
CA ALA A 130 -20.66 10.28 8.98
C ALA A 130 -19.49 11.29 9.00
N PHE A 131 -18.88 11.49 7.83
CA PHE A 131 -17.88 12.54 7.64
C PHE A 131 -18.48 13.94 7.86
N ARG A 132 -17.65 14.85 8.36
CA ARG A 132 -18.01 16.25 8.61
C ARG A 132 -17.79 17.10 7.35
N SER A 133 -18.63 18.10 7.16
CA SER A 133 -18.45 19.16 6.14
C SER A 133 -17.24 20.05 6.39
N ASP A 134 -16.81 20.18 7.65
CA ASP A 134 -15.83 21.16 8.10
C ASP A 134 -14.72 20.51 8.93
N PHE A 135 -13.48 20.94 8.69
CA PHE A 135 -12.27 20.39 9.31
C PHE A 135 -12.33 20.33 10.85
N PRO A 136 -11.82 19.25 11.49
CA PRO A 136 -11.38 17.99 10.88
C PRO A 136 -12.55 17.22 10.26
N TYR A 137 -12.36 16.71 9.03
CA TYR A 137 -13.43 16.04 8.27
C TYR A 137 -13.77 14.64 8.80
N LEU A 138 -12.82 13.99 9.49
CA LEU A 138 -13.02 12.71 10.14
C LEU A 138 -13.77 12.86 11.47
N ALA A 139 -14.48 11.79 11.87
CA ALA A 139 -14.99 11.64 13.21
C ALA A 139 -13.86 11.54 14.26
N ALA A 140 -14.21 11.61 15.54
CA ALA A 140 -13.28 11.25 16.60
C ALA A 140 -12.92 9.76 16.49
N ALA A 141 -11.66 9.41 16.75
CA ALA A 141 -11.21 8.02 16.75
C ALA A 141 -11.94 7.21 17.84
N GLN A 142 -12.29 5.96 17.52
CA GLN A 142 -13.05 5.08 18.42
C GLN A 142 -12.26 4.76 19.70
N GLY A 143 -13.00 4.60 20.81
CA GLY A 143 -12.42 4.30 22.13
C GLY A 143 -11.83 5.53 22.83
N THR A 144 -10.76 5.32 23.60
CA THR A 144 -10.03 6.39 24.32
C THR A 144 -8.53 6.31 24.01
N PRO A 145 -8.10 6.66 22.78
CA PRO A 145 -6.68 6.83 22.49
C PRO A 145 -6.09 8.00 23.31
N PRO A 146 -4.77 8.05 23.53
CA PRO A 146 -4.12 9.18 24.20
C PRO A 146 -4.29 10.48 23.42
N ALA A 147 -5.30 11.27 23.78
CA ALA A 147 -5.48 12.62 23.25
C ALA A 147 -4.48 13.59 23.90
N SER A 148 -3.86 14.45 23.10
CA SER A 148 -3.10 15.59 23.63
C SER A 148 -4.05 16.51 24.40
N ASP A 149 -3.76 16.79 25.66
CA ASP A 149 -4.51 17.75 26.49
C ASP A 149 -4.39 19.20 25.99
N THR A 150 -3.35 19.45 25.19
CA THR A 150 -2.94 20.76 24.70
C THR A 150 -3.01 20.79 23.17
N SER A 151 -3.62 21.83 22.61
CA SER A 151 -3.46 22.18 21.20
C SER A 151 -2.02 22.64 20.97
N GLY A 152 -1.15 21.72 20.55
CA GLY A 152 0.28 22.00 20.37
C GLY A 152 0.52 23.15 19.39
N THR A 153 1.16 24.22 19.86
CA THR A 153 1.55 25.37 19.03
C THR A 153 3.03 25.34 18.61
N THR A 154 3.77 24.31 19.03
CA THR A 154 5.22 24.18 18.84
C THR A 154 5.52 22.84 18.18
N PHE A 155 5.42 22.82 16.85
CA PHE A 155 5.84 21.69 16.03
C PHE A 155 7.30 21.90 15.63
N THR A 156 8.19 21.01 16.10
CA THR A 156 9.54 20.88 15.53
C THR A 156 9.41 20.01 14.30
N PHE A 157 9.45 20.62 13.12
CA PHE A 157 9.62 19.90 11.86
C PHE A 157 11.11 19.63 11.65
N GLU A 158 11.47 18.39 11.33
CA GLU A 158 12.82 18.06 10.90
C GLU A 158 13.12 18.77 9.58
N MET A 159 14.24 19.50 9.52
CA MET A 159 14.70 20.24 8.35
C MET A 159 16.01 19.66 7.81
N SER A 160 16.16 18.34 7.94
CA SER A 160 17.22 17.59 7.26
C SER A 160 16.92 17.52 5.76
N ASP A 161 17.97 17.45 4.95
CA ASP A 161 17.88 17.26 3.49
C ASP A 161 17.18 15.92 3.15
N ASP A 162 16.51 15.84 2.00
CA ASP A 162 15.78 14.64 1.57
C ASP A 162 16.69 13.39 1.55
N SER A 163 18.00 13.56 1.29
CA SER A 163 19.01 12.49 1.34
C SER A 163 19.30 11.91 2.73
N ALA A 164 18.72 12.49 3.80
CA ALA A 164 18.75 11.93 5.15
C ALA A 164 17.63 10.91 5.42
N TYR A 165 16.66 10.77 4.51
CA TYR A 165 15.55 9.83 4.62
C TYR A 165 15.68 8.69 3.60
N ALA A 166 15.09 7.55 3.93
CA ALA A 166 14.88 6.45 3.00
C ALA A 166 13.38 6.36 2.66
N ARG A 167 13.04 5.85 1.48
CA ARG A 167 11.69 5.31 1.25
C ARG A 167 11.54 4.00 2.04
N VAL A 168 10.29 3.69 2.35
CA VAL A 168 9.84 2.53 3.14
C VAL A 168 8.48 2.02 2.61
N ASP A 169 7.77 2.85 1.83
CA ASP A 169 6.42 2.58 1.35
C ASP A 169 6.08 3.38 0.10
N ARG A 170 5.16 2.85 -0.71
CA ARG A 170 4.70 3.43 -1.98
C ARG A 170 3.19 3.28 -2.12
N MET A 171 2.54 4.41 -2.36
CA MET A 171 1.09 4.59 -2.22
C MET A 171 0.54 5.56 -3.27
N GLY A 172 1.04 5.52 -4.51
CA GLY A 172 0.43 6.25 -5.63
C GLY A 172 -0.97 5.69 -5.94
N MET A 173 -1.03 4.37 -6.14
CA MET A 173 -2.20 3.57 -6.47
C MET A 173 -2.40 2.48 -5.38
N PRO A 174 -3.26 2.72 -4.37
CA PRO A 174 -3.27 1.94 -3.11
C PRO A 174 -3.49 0.41 -3.20
N ALA A 175 -3.99 -0.12 -4.33
CA ALA A 175 -4.16 -1.55 -4.51
C ALA A 175 -2.90 -2.27 -5.04
N VAL A 176 -1.91 -1.57 -5.59
CA VAL A 176 -0.80 -2.21 -6.34
C VAL A 176 0.14 -2.97 -5.41
N SER A 177 0.83 -2.30 -4.49
CA SER A 177 1.64 -2.96 -3.44
C SER A 177 0.80 -3.91 -2.57
N THR A 178 -0.49 -3.63 -2.41
CA THR A 178 -1.42 -4.45 -1.62
C THR A 178 -1.70 -5.82 -2.25
N ALA A 179 -2.11 -5.85 -3.54
CA ALA A 179 -2.71 -7.02 -4.18
C ALA A 179 -1.97 -7.54 -5.42
N LEU A 180 -1.10 -6.74 -6.06
CA LEU A 180 -0.42 -7.10 -7.32
C LEU A 180 1.09 -7.32 -7.19
N ILE A 181 1.70 -6.95 -6.06
CA ILE A 181 3.11 -7.24 -5.77
C ILE A 181 3.21 -8.50 -4.90
N PRO A 182 3.99 -9.53 -5.32
CA PRO A 182 4.17 -10.76 -4.54
C PRO A 182 4.98 -10.49 -3.26
N THR A 183 4.84 -11.37 -2.26
CA THR A 183 5.28 -11.12 -0.87
C THR A 183 6.79 -10.87 -0.76
N GLU A 184 7.57 -11.64 -1.53
CA GLU A 184 9.02 -11.54 -1.70
C GLU A 184 9.48 -10.19 -2.29
N SER A 185 8.66 -9.59 -3.15
CA SER A 185 8.97 -8.34 -3.84
C SER A 185 8.43 -7.08 -3.15
N LYS A 186 7.58 -7.19 -2.12
CA LYS A 186 6.97 -6.01 -1.47
C LYS A 186 7.98 -5.03 -0.88
N VAL A 187 9.06 -5.52 -0.26
CA VAL A 187 10.12 -4.64 0.26
C VAL A 187 10.94 -4.00 -0.87
N PRO A 188 11.49 -4.77 -1.85
CA PRO A 188 12.10 -4.19 -3.05
C PRO A 188 11.23 -3.16 -3.77
N TYR A 189 9.92 -3.43 -3.94
CA TYR A 189 8.96 -2.52 -4.54
C TYR A 189 8.87 -1.22 -3.76
N ASN A 190 8.54 -1.30 -2.46
CA ASN A 190 8.33 -0.15 -1.57
C ASN A 190 9.57 0.76 -1.44
N ASP A 191 10.77 0.20 -1.53
CA ASP A 191 12.03 0.95 -1.48
C ASP A 191 12.38 1.59 -2.85
N ALA A 192 12.02 0.94 -3.97
CA ALA A 192 12.34 1.35 -5.34
C ALA A 192 11.68 2.67 -5.80
N ALA A 193 12.17 3.23 -6.91
CA ALA A 193 11.84 4.55 -7.42
C ALA A 193 10.82 4.53 -8.58
N PRO A 194 10.12 5.66 -8.84
CA PRO A 194 9.32 5.82 -10.06
C PRO A 194 10.11 5.58 -11.35
N GLU A 195 11.42 5.84 -11.34
CA GLU A 195 12.32 5.51 -12.44
C GLU A 195 12.46 3.99 -12.66
N ASP A 196 12.53 3.19 -11.59
CA ASP A 196 12.62 1.72 -11.66
C ASP A 196 11.32 1.10 -12.22
N ASP A 197 10.16 1.72 -11.94
CA ASP A 197 8.90 1.33 -12.56
C ASP A 197 8.88 1.61 -14.06
N ALA A 198 9.37 2.79 -14.47
CA ALA A 198 9.42 3.21 -15.88
C ALA A 198 10.41 2.36 -16.70
N ASP A 199 11.48 1.86 -16.07
CA ASP A 199 12.37 0.83 -16.61
C ASP A 199 11.78 -0.60 -16.55
N GLY A 200 10.58 -0.77 -15.95
CA GLY A 200 9.77 -1.98 -16.01
C GLY A 200 10.03 -3.02 -14.93
N VAL A 201 10.79 -2.70 -13.88
CA VAL A 201 11.34 -3.67 -12.91
C VAL A 201 10.31 -4.60 -12.25
N PHE A 202 9.07 -4.13 -12.08
CA PHE A 202 7.98 -4.89 -11.42
C PHE A 202 6.86 -5.34 -12.37
N VAL A 203 7.01 -5.16 -13.69
CA VAL A 203 5.95 -5.48 -14.67
C VAL A 203 5.71 -6.99 -14.75
N ASP A 204 6.77 -7.80 -14.72
CA ASP A 204 6.66 -9.27 -14.72
C ASP A 204 5.95 -9.78 -13.44
N ASP A 205 6.28 -9.21 -12.27
CA ASP A 205 5.63 -9.52 -10.99
C ASP A 205 4.13 -9.18 -11.00
N ILE A 206 3.79 -7.96 -11.43
CA ILE A 206 2.39 -7.49 -11.55
C ILE A 206 1.62 -8.38 -12.52
N THR A 207 2.22 -8.74 -13.65
CA THR A 207 1.57 -9.60 -14.67
C THR A 207 1.37 -11.01 -14.14
N MET A 208 2.37 -11.60 -13.48
CA MET A 208 2.29 -12.92 -12.85
C MET A 208 1.16 -13.00 -11.81
N VAL A 209 1.09 -12.01 -10.90
CA VAL A 209 0.05 -11.98 -9.87
C VAL A 209 -1.33 -11.68 -10.46
N LEU A 210 -1.44 -10.78 -11.44
CA LEU A 210 -2.70 -10.50 -12.12
C LEU A 210 -3.25 -11.72 -12.87
N THR A 211 -2.39 -12.49 -13.56
CA THR A 211 -2.80 -13.74 -14.22
C THR A 211 -3.25 -14.78 -13.19
N GLY A 212 -2.48 -15.03 -12.13
CA GLY A 212 -2.86 -16.01 -11.09
C GLY A 212 -4.16 -15.64 -10.35
N LEU A 213 -4.41 -14.35 -10.11
CA LEU A 213 -5.69 -13.89 -9.56
C LEU A 213 -6.83 -13.99 -10.57
N THR A 214 -6.56 -13.81 -11.87
CA THR A 214 -7.55 -14.00 -12.94
C THR A 214 -7.94 -15.48 -13.06
N GLU A 215 -6.96 -16.39 -13.07
CA GLU A 215 -7.17 -17.84 -13.08
C GLU A 215 -8.01 -18.31 -11.88
N ALA A 216 -7.90 -17.63 -10.73
CA ALA A 216 -8.64 -17.94 -9.50
C ALA A 216 -9.99 -17.23 -9.34
N LEU A 217 -10.37 -16.30 -10.22
CA LEU A 217 -11.58 -15.46 -10.07
C LEU A 217 -12.43 -15.30 -11.34
N ALA A 218 -11.93 -15.64 -12.52
CA ALA A 218 -12.64 -15.35 -13.78
C ALA A 218 -13.97 -16.09 -13.92
N ASP A 219 -14.09 -17.30 -13.38
CA ASP A 219 -15.35 -18.07 -13.38
C ASP A 219 -16.36 -17.53 -12.36
N ASP A 220 -15.91 -17.11 -11.17
CA ASP A 220 -16.72 -16.40 -10.17
C ASP A 220 -17.24 -15.05 -10.72
N LEU A 221 -16.40 -14.28 -11.42
CA LEU A 221 -16.79 -13.02 -12.07
C LEU A 221 -17.85 -13.25 -13.17
N VAL A 222 -17.65 -14.26 -14.03
CA VAL A 222 -18.64 -14.64 -15.05
C VAL A 222 -19.92 -15.19 -14.40
N GLY A 223 -19.81 -15.94 -13.30
CA GLY A 223 -20.94 -16.44 -12.51
C GLY A 223 -21.76 -15.33 -11.86
N ALA A 224 -21.11 -14.23 -11.47
CA ALA A 224 -21.76 -13.00 -11.02
C ALA A 224 -22.39 -12.16 -12.16
N GLY A 225 -22.21 -12.57 -13.42
CA GLY A 225 -22.70 -11.84 -14.60
C GLY A 225 -21.84 -10.63 -14.99
N LEU A 226 -20.59 -10.59 -14.54
CA LEU A 226 -19.59 -9.60 -14.95
C LEU A 226 -18.80 -10.14 -16.16
N THR A 227 -18.16 -9.24 -16.91
CA THR A 227 -17.32 -9.57 -18.07
C THR A 227 -15.87 -9.28 -17.72
N PRO A 228 -15.02 -10.30 -17.52
CA PRO A 228 -13.59 -10.10 -17.38
C PRO A 228 -12.98 -9.46 -18.63
N CYS A 229 -11.97 -8.60 -18.45
CA CYS A 229 -11.17 -8.09 -19.58
C CYS A 229 -10.22 -9.16 -20.14
N ALA A 230 -9.77 -10.09 -19.30
CA ALA A 230 -8.83 -11.14 -19.68
C ALA A 230 -9.50 -12.20 -20.55
N THR A 231 -8.78 -12.68 -21.56
CA THR A 231 -9.30 -13.67 -22.52
C THR A 231 -8.66 -15.04 -22.29
N SER A 232 -9.46 -16.11 -22.33
CA SER A 232 -8.95 -17.49 -22.36
C SER A 232 -8.02 -17.70 -23.56
N SER A 233 -6.85 -18.29 -23.32
CA SER A 233 -5.78 -18.51 -24.32
C SER A 233 -5.74 -19.92 -24.92
#